data_AF-C5AV63-F1
#
_entry.id   AF-C5AV63-F1
#
_cell.length_a   1.000
_cell.length_b   1.000
_cell.length_c   1.000
_cell.angle_alpha   90.00
_cell.angle_beta   90.00
_cell.angle_gamma   90.00
#
_symmetry.space_group_name_H-M   'P 1'
#
loop_
_entity.id
_entity.type
_entity.pdbx_description
1 polymer ?
#
loop_
_entity_poly.entity_id
_entity_poly.type
_entity_poly.pdbx_seq_one_letter_code
_entity_poly.pdbx_strand_id
1 'polypeptide(L)' 'MRNLLLLLIVLAGGFVLTAMYVAPNQPELRGWYQTNACPHLDRISPKICAPIRAARGTSAI' A
#
# COMPACT_ATOMS: atom_id res chain seq x y z
N MET A 1 -12.74 -25.37 4.10
CA MET A 1 -11.71 -24.55 4.78
C MET A 1 -10.63 -24.04 3.82
N ARG A 2 -9.91 -24.89 3.09
CA ARG A 2 -8.80 -24.49 2.19
C ARG A 2 -9.18 -23.44 1.13
N ASN A 3 -10.29 -23.62 0.42
CA ASN A 3 -10.72 -22.66 -0.61
C ASN A 3 -11.13 -21.31 -0.03
N LEU A 4 -11.73 -21.30 1.17
CA LEU A 4 -12.09 -20.07 1.87
C LEU A 4 -10.82 -19.29 2.27
N LEU A 5 -9.82 -19.98 2.81
CA LEU A 5 -8.52 -19.38 3.14
C LEU A 5 -7.82 -18.80 1.91
N LEU A 6 -7.81 -19.53 0.79
CA LEU A 6 -7.24 -19.03 -0.47
C LEU A 6 -7.97 -17.78 -0.96
N LEU A 7 -9.31 -17.78 -0.91
CA LEU A 7 -10.12 -16.64 -1.34
C LEU A 7 -9.84 -15.40 -0.48
N LEU A 8 -9.70 -15.57 0.83
CA LEU A 8 -9.35 -14.48 1.75
C LEU A 8 -7.95 -13.91 1.48
N ILE A 9 -6.97 -14.77 1.19
CA ILE A 9 -5.60 -14.33 0.85
C ILE A 9 -5.61 -13.54 -0.45
N VAL A 10 -6.33 -14.01 -1.47
CA VAL A 10 -6.45 -13.32 -2.76
C VAL A 10 -7.15 -11.96 -2.60
N LEU A 11 -8.23 -11.91 -1.81
CA LEU A 11 -8.92 -10.65 -1.49
C LEU A 11 -8.01 -9.66 -0.77
N ALA A 12 -7.32 -10.11 0.29
CA ALA A 12 -6.41 -9.28 1.05
C ALA A 12 -5.25 -8.76 0.17
N GLY A 13 -4.64 -9.64 -0.63
CA GLY A 13 -3.60 -9.26 -1.58
C GLY A 13 -4.10 -8.25 -2.62
N GLY A 14 -5.26 -8.51 -3.24
CA GLY A 14 -5.86 -7.62 -4.22
C GLY A 14 -6.22 -6.24 -3.64
N PHE A 15 -6.75 -6.21 -2.41
CA PHE A 15 -7.05 -4.98 -1.70
C PHE A 15 -5.78 -4.15 -1.45
N VAL A 16 -4.71 -4.79 -0.94
CA VAL A 16 -3.42 -4.11 -0.70
C VAL A 16 -2.83 -3.59 -2.00
N LEU A 17 -2.82 -4.39 -3.07
CA LEU A 17 -2.29 -3.96 -4.38
C LEU A 17 -3.05 -2.77 -4.96
N THR A 18 -4.39 -2.82 -4.90
CA THR A 18 -5.25 -1.72 -5.36
C THR A 18 -4.97 -0.45 -4.56
N ALA A 19 -4.84 -0.57 -3.25
CA ALA A 19 -4.56 0.57 -2.39
C ALA A 19 -3.15 1.14 -2.61
N MET A 20 -2.14 0.30 -2.85
CA MET A 20 -0.79 0.75 -3.22
C MET A 20 -0.76 1.48 -4.57
N TYR A 21 -1.67 1.14 -5.48
CA TYR A 21 -1.82 1.82 -6.77
C TYR A 21 -2.51 3.18 -6.64
N VAL A 22 -3.54 3.29 -5.80
CA VAL A 22 -4.33 4.53 -5.63
C VAL A 22 -3.67 5.52 -4.66
N ALA A 23 -3.07 5.05 -3.56
CA ALA A 23 -2.54 5.89 -2.50
C ALA A 23 -1.51 6.96 -2.95
N PRO A 24 -0.58 6.71 -3.90
CA PRO A 24 0.37 7.74 -4.36
C PRO A 24 -0.31 8.99 -4.94
N ASN A 25 -1.48 8.82 -5.57
CA ASN A 25 -2.22 9.87 -6.25
C ASN A 25 -3.18 10.64 -5.33
N GLN A 26 -3.38 10.17 -4.10
CA GLN A 26 -4.27 10.82 -3.12
C GLN A 26 -3.47 11.27 -1.89
N PRO A 27 -3.28 12.58 -1.66
CA PRO A 27 -2.36 13.07 -0.65
C PRO A 27 -2.74 12.67 0.79
N GLU A 28 -4.03 12.63 1.13
CA GLU A 28 -4.49 12.20 2.46
C GLU A 28 -4.23 10.70 2.69
N LEU A 29 -4.61 9.86 1.73
CA LEU A 29 -4.36 8.42 1.76
C LEU A 29 -2.86 8.12 1.81
N ARG A 30 -2.05 8.84 1.04
CA ARG A 30 -0.57 8.72 1.06
C ARG A 30 -0.01 8.96 2.46
N GLY A 31 -0.48 10.00 3.15
CA GLY A 31 -0.08 10.32 4.52
C GLY A 31 -0.49 9.21 5.49
N TRP A 32 -1.74 8.75 5.41
CA TRP A 32 -2.23 7.66 6.24
C TRP A 32 -1.45 6.36 6.03
N TYR A 33 -1.15 6.01 4.77
CA TYR A 33 -0.39 4.83 4.40
C TYR A 33 1.06 4.90 4.91
N GLN A 34 1.70 6.07 4.88
CA GLN A 34 3.04 6.22 5.43
C GLN A 34 3.11 6.03 6.94
N THR A 35 2.10 6.52 7.67
CA THR A 35 2.08 6.43 9.13
C THR A 35 1.66 5.04 9.62
N ASN A 36 0.66 4.43 8.97
CA ASN A 36 0.04 3.20 9.48
C ASN A 36 0.50 1.95 8.75
N ALA A 37 0.65 1.99 7.42
CA ALA A 37 0.88 0.77 6.63
C ALA A 37 2.36 0.54 6.30
N CYS A 38 3.11 1.59 5.94
CA CYS A 38 4.51 1.45 5.54
C CYS A 38 5.44 0.86 6.60
N PRO A 39 5.28 1.12 7.92
CA PRO A 39 6.09 0.45 8.94
C PRO A 39 5.90 -1.08 8.99
N HIS A 40 4.73 -1.57 8.57
CA HIS A 40 4.44 -3.00 8.50
C HIS A 40 4.86 -3.58 7.14
N LEU A 41 4.56 -2.87 6.04
CA LEU A 41 4.88 -3.31 4.69
C LEU A 41 6.39 -3.32 4.42
N ASP A 42 7.16 -2.37 4.96
CA ASP A 42 8.62 -2.32 4.81
C ASP A 42 9.31 -3.53 5.47
N ARG A 43 8.70 -4.16 6.48
CA ARG A 43 9.22 -5.41 7.09
C ARG A 43 9.07 -6.61 6.16
N ILE A 44 8.06 -6.60 5.29
CA ILE A 44 7.81 -7.66 4.31
C ILE A 44 8.66 -7.41 3.07
N SER A 45 8.67 -6.19 2.57
CA SER A 45 9.53 -5.78 1.47
C SER A 45 9.77 -4.26 1.50
N PRO A 46 11.04 -3.83 1.60
CA PRO A 46 11.38 -2.41 1.70
C PRO A 46 11.06 -1.60 0.43
N LYS A 47 10.70 -2.25 -0.68
CA LYS A 47 10.40 -1.59 -1.95
C LYS A 47 8.91 -1.27 -2.15
N ILE A 48 7.99 -1.84 -1.34
CA ILE A 48 6.55 -1.65 -1.53
C ILE A 48 6.14 -0.19 -1.29
N CYS A 49 6.70 0.46 -0.28
CA CYS A 49 6.38 1.86 0.05
C CYS A 49 7.29 2.91 -0.63
N ALA A 50 8.19 2.49 -1.53
CA ALA A 50 9.02 3.40 -2.30
C ALA A 50 8.20 4.39 -3.17
N PRO A 51 7.18 3.98 -3.96
CA PRO A 51 6.38 4.90 -4.77
C PRO A 51 5.57 5.89 -3.92
N ILE A 52 5.04 5.46 -2.77
CA ILE A 52 4.31 6.32 -1.82
C ILE A 52 5.23 7.41 -1.25
N ARG A 53 6.50 7.08 -0.97
CA ARG A 53 7.53 8.04 -0.55
C ARG A 53 7.97 8.96 -1.69
N ALA A 54 8.21 8.42 -2.89
CA ALA A 54 8.60 9.19 -4.06
C ALA A 54 7.51 10.20 -4.47
N ALA A 55 6.23 9.84 -4.35
CA ALA A 55 5.11 10.72 -4.64
C ALA A 55 5.05 11.97 -3.74
N ARG A 56 5.68 11.99 -2.54
CA ARG A 56 5.83 13.24 -1.77
C ARG A 56 6.61 14.31 -2.54
N GLY A 57 7.57 13.92 -3.38
CA GLY A 57 8.41 14.83 -4.14
C GLY A 57 7.72 15.48 -5.34
N THR A 58 6.57 14.93 -5.77
CA THR A 58 5.79 15.44 -6.92
C THR A 58 4.58 16.29 -6.53
N SER A 59 4.38 16.60 -5.24
CA SER A 59 3.33 17.55 -4.78
C SER A 59 3.78 19.01 -4.80
N ALA A 60 4.66 19.38 -5.72
CA ALA A 60 5.01 20.76 -6.02
C ALA A 60 4.72 21.04 -7.51
N ILE A 61 3.44 20.98 -7.88
CA ILE A 61 2.90 21.68 -9.06
C ILE A 61 1.46 22.07 -8.72
#